data_AF-R1G5W8-F1
#
_entry.id   AF-R1G5W8-F1
#
_cell.length_a   1.000
_cell.length_b   1.000
_cell.length_c   1.000
_cell.angle_alpha   90.00
_cell.angle_beta   90.00
_cell.angle_gamma   90.00
#
_symmetry.space_group_name_H-M   'P 1'
#
loop_
_entity.id
_entity.type
_entity.pdbx_description
1 polymer ?
#
loop_
_entity_poly.entity_id
_entity_poly.type
_entity_poly.pdbx_seq_one_letter_code
_entity_poly.pdbx_strand_id
1 'polypeptide(L)'
;IMLALVGAHLALVWYQKHTQFPGVRRKESNVVGVRIMPYFALKGGAFFTLVVGVLALMSGLFQINPVWNFGPYNPSQVSAGSQPDWYMGWADGLLRVWPPWELYLGDHTVPPVFFAGAIGIAVLVTLLLSYPFIERRLSGDTAHHNLLQRPRDVPVRTSIGAMAIVFFLVLTLSSFNDILAVQFDISLNAMTWAGRIGLLVGPPLAYFVTYRLCVGLQRADREVLDHGVETGIIKRLPHGEFVEIHQPLAATPLEYQGAPVPKKMNKLGSAGHAVPGSLLTPDPPAETRALDRGRR
;
A
#
# COMPACT_ATOMS: atom_id res chain seq x y z
N ILE A 1 23.98 -4.76 -14.34
CA ILE A 1 23.56 -5.22 -13.00
C ILE A 1 22.03 -5.26 -12.87
N MET A 2 21.30 -4.14 -13.00
CA MET A 2 19.84 -4.09 -12.83
C MET A 2 19.06 -5.14 -13.65
N LEU A 3 19.34 -5.25 -14.95
CA LEU A 3 18.69 -6.25 -15.81
C LEU A 3 18.93 -7.69 -15.34
N ALA A 4 20.14 -7.99 -14.85
CA ALA A 4 20.49 -9.30 -14.31
C ALA A 4 19.73 -9.60 -13.01
N LEU A 5 19.61 -8.60 -12.12
CA LEU A 5 18.82 -8.73 -10.89
C LEU A 5 17.32 -8.90 -11.19
N VAL A 6 16.78 -8.17 -12.17
CA VAL A 6 15.39 -8.36 -12.62
C VAL A 6 15.19 -9.76 -13.20
N GLY A 7 16.12 -10.24 -14.03
CA GLY A 7 16.09 -11.61 -14.56
C GLY A 7 16.12 -12.66 -13.45
N ALA A 8 17.02 -12.52 -12.48
CA ALA A 8 17.09 -13.41 -11.32
C ALA A 8 15.82 -13.35 -10.46
N HIS A 9 15.30 -12.14 -10.20
CA HIS A 9 14.08 -11.92 -9.45
C HIS A 9 12.87 -12.60 -10.10
N LEU A 10 12.68 -12.42 -11.42
CA LEU A 10 11.60 -13.06 -12.16
C LEU A 10 11.76 -14.59 -12.22
N ALA A 11 12.99 -15.09 -12.34
CA ALA A 11 13.25 -16.53 -12.29
C ALA A 11 12.86 -17.12 -10.92
N LEU A 12 13.19 -16.45 -9.82
CA LEU A 12 12.78 -16.88 -8.47
C LEU A 12 11.25 -16.98 -8.37
N VAL A 13 10.53 -15.92 -8.76
CA VAL A 13 9.05 -15.90 -8.70
C VAL A 13 8.44 -16.97 -9.63
N TRP A 14 9.04 -17.21 -10.79
CA TRP A 14 8.55 -18.19 -11.75
C TRP A 14 8.71 -19.64 -11.25
N TYR A 15 9.90 -19.99 -10.77
CA TYR A 15 10.21 -21.36 -10.36
C TYR A 15 9.69 -21.69 -8.96
N GLN A 16 9.72 -20.74 -8.02
CA GLN A 16 9.21 -20.93 -6.66
C GLN A 16 7.68 -20.80 -6.57
N LYS A 17 7.02 -20.42 -7.67
CA LYS A 17 5.60 -20.08 -7.76
C LYS A 17 5.23 -18.81 -7.02
N HIS A 18 4.18 -18.15 -7.50
CA HIS A 18 3.69 -16.93 -6.88
C HIS A 18 2.86 -17.25 -5.63
N THR A 19 3.03 -16.46 -4.57
CA THR A 19 2.20 -16.52 -3.36
C THR A 19 0.76 -16.09 -3.65
N GLN A 20 -0.20 -16.56 -2.85
CA GLN A 20 -1.62 -16.26 -3.01
C GLN A 20 -2.30 -15.95 -1.67
N PHE A 21 -3.35 -15.12 -1.66
CA PHE A 21 -4.18 -14.96 -0.46
C PHE A 21 -5.01 -16.22 -0.18
N PRO A 22 -5.24 -16.59 1.08
CA PRO A 22 -6.15 -17.68 1.44
C PRO A 22 -7.56 -17.42 0.92
N GLY A 23 -8.29 -18.51 0.67
CA GLY A 23 -9.63 -18.48 0.10
C GLY A 23 -10.07 -19.86 -0.35
N VAL A 24 -11.22 -19.93 -1.01
CA VAL A 24 -11.83 -21.19 -1.43
C VAL A 24 -10.86 -22.00 -2.29
N ARG A 25 -10.57 -23.24 -1.86
CA ARG A 25 -9.64 -24.20 -2.51
C ARG A 25 -8.17 -23.76 -2.55
N ARG A 26 -7.77 -22.71 -1.82
CA ARG A 26 -6.38 -22.27 -1.73
C ARG A 26 -5.72 -22.87 -0.49
N LYS A 27 -4.63 -23.59 -0.68
CA LYS A 27 -3.85 -24.29 0.34
C LYS A 27 -2.38 -23.88 0.21
N GLU A 28 -1.58 -24.17 1.23
CA GLU A 28 -0.12 -23.94 1.22
C GLU A 28 0.61 -24.71 0.10
N SER A 29 0.02 -25.80 -0.38
CA SER A 29 0.64 -26.70 -1.36
C SER A 29 0.14 -26.50 -2.80
N ASN A 30 -0.71 -25.50 -3.06
CA ASN A 30 -1.25 -25.28 -4.40
C ASN A 30 -1.25 -23.80 -4.81
N VAL A 31 -1.52 -23.56 -6.09
CA VAL A 31 -1.77 -22.22 -6.64
C VAL A 31 -3.06 -22.27 -7.43
N VAL A 32 -4.03 -21.45 -7.03
CA VAL A 32 -5.34 -21.35 -7.70
C VAL A 32 -5.38 -20.06 -8.49
N GLY A 33 -5.49 -20.17 -9.81
CA GLY A 33 -5.55 -19.02 -10.69
C GLY A 33 -5.74 -19.40 -12.14
N VAL A 34 -5.42 -18.46 -13.00
CA VAL A 34 -5.50 -18.60 -14.46
C VAL A 34 -4.18 -19.14 -15.00
N ARG A 35 -4.25 -19.96 -16.04
CA ARG A 35 -3.05 -20.42 -16.76
C ARG A 35 -2.44 -19.26 -17.55
N ILE A 36 -1.15 -19.40 -17.85
CA ILE A 36 -0.37 -18.39 -18.59
C ILE A 36 -1.02 -18.12 -19.94
N MET A 37 -1.30 -19.18 -20.69
CA MET A 37 -2.00 -19.10 -21.97
C MET A 37 -3.44 -19.61 -21.83
N PRO A 38 -4.42 -18.94 -22.48
CA PRO A 38 -4.28 -17.67 -23.21
C PRO A 38 -4.42 -16.43 -22.31
N TYR A 39 -5.00 -16.59 -21.11
CA TYR A 39 -5.64 -15.50 -20.39
C TYR A 39 -4.66 -14.54 -19.71
N PHE A 40 -3.66 -15.07 -19.00
CA PHE A 40 -2.70 -14.23 -18.28
C PHE A 40 -1.79 -13.46 -19.24
N ALA A 41 -1.33 -14.09 -20.32
CA ALA A 41 -0.52 -13.41 -21.34
C ALA A 41 -1.27 -12.24 -21.99
N LEU A 42 -2.54 -12.44 -22.34
CA LEU A 42 -3.38 -11.36 -22.89
C LEU A 42 -3.55 -10.21 -21.88
N LYS A 43 -3.86 -10.52 -20.63
CA LYS A 43 -4.00 -9.50 -19.57
C LYS A 43 -2.69 -8.78 -19.28
N GLY A 44 -1.58 -9.51 -19.20
CA GLY A 44 -0.25 -8.95 -18.96
C GLY A 44 0.19 -8.03 -20.10
N GLY A 45 0.01 -8.47 -21.35
CA GLY A 45 0.28 -7.65 -22.53
C GLY A 45 -0.61 -6.41 -22.60
N ALA A 46 -1.91 -6.53 -22.35
CA ALA A 46 -2.83 -5.39 -22.32
C ALA A 46 -2.45 -4.38 -21.22
N PHE A 47 -2.08 -4.87 -20.03
CA PHE A 47 -1.64 -4.01 -18.94
C PHE A 47 -0.31 -3.31 -19.27
N PHE A 48 0.64 -4.01 -19.90
CA PHE A 48 1.87 -3.39 -20.40
C PHE A 48 1.58 -2.26 -21.39
N THR A 49 0.75 -2.50 -22.40
CA THR A 49 0.37 -1.48 -23.39
C THR A 49 -0.32 -0.30 -22.73
N LEU A 50 -1.18 -0.53 -21.74
CA LEU A 50 -1.82 0.53 -20.97
C LEU A 50 -0.79 1.39 -20.23
N VAL A 51 0.14 0.76 -19.50
CA VAL A 51 1.20 1.48 -18.77
C VAL A 51 2.05 2.29 -19.74
N VAL A 52 2.46 1.73 -20.87
CA VAL A 52 3.21 2.45 -21.92
C VAL A 52 2.40 3.62 -22.47
N GLY A 53 1.11 3.42 -22.75
CA GLY A 53 0.22 4.48 -23.22
C GLY A 53 0.09 5.63 -22.23
N VAL A 54 -0.08 5.33 -20.94
CA VAL A 54 -0.13 6.35 -19.88
C VAL A 54 1.20 7.09 -19.77
N LEU A 55 2.33 6.39 -19.78
CA LEU A 55 3.65 7.02 -19.74
C LEU A 55 3.91 7.91 -20.96
N ALA A 56 3.54 7.45 -22.15
CA ALA A 56 3.66 8.23 -23.38
C ALA A 56 2.80 9.51 -23.32
N LEU A 57 1.54 9.38 -22.91
CA LEU A 57 0.64 10.53 -22.71
C LEU A 57 1.22 11.50 -21.68
N MET A 58 1.69 11.01 -20.54
CA MET A 58 2.30 11.88 -19.52
C MET A 58 3.56 12.58 -20.03
N SER A 59 4.41 11.88 -20.78
CA SER A 59 5.65 12.46 -21.33
C SER A 59 5.41 13.54 -22.38
N GLY A 60 4.28 13.47 -23.10
CA GLY A 60 3.90 14.47 -24.10
C GLY A 60 3.08 15.62 -23.54
N LEU A 61 2.22 15.36 -22.55
CA LEU A 61 1.30 16.35 -21.97
C LEU A 61 1.91 17.14 -20.81
N PHE A 62 2.80 16.53 -20.02
CA PHE A 62 3.41 17.15 -18.86
C PHE A 62 4.92 17.29 -19.05
N GLN A 63 5.41 18.52 -18.90
CA GLN A 63 6.85 18.79 -18.88
C GLN A 63 7.46 18.30 -17.55
N ILE A 64 8.49 17.46 -17.63
CA ILE A 64 9.11 16.85 -16.44
C ILE A 64 10.40 17.57 -16.03
N ASN A 65 11.43 17.55 -16.86
CA ASN A 65 12.73 18.15 -16.53
C ASN A 65 13.13 19.22 -17.56
N PRO A 66 12.74 20.49 -17.33
CA PRO A 66 12.97 21.59 -18.26
C PRO A 66 14.42 22.11 -18.18
N VAL A 67 15.41 21.28 -18.54
CA VAL A 67 16.84 21.57 -18.35
C VAL A 67 17.32 22.88 -18.98
N TRP A 68 16.65 23.32 -20.04
CA TRP A 68 16.93 24.59 -20.71
C TRP A 68 16.61 25.84 -19.86
N ASN A 69 15.73 25.72 -18.86
CA ASN A 69 15.42 26.82 -17.94
C ASN A 69 16.51 27.03 -16.88
N PHE A 70 17.31 26.00 -16.56
CA PHE A 70 18.31 26.04 -15.50
C PHE A 70 19.71 26.41 -16.00
N GLY A 71 20.01 26.16 -17.27
CA GLY A 71 21.34 26.40 -17.85
C GLY A 71 22.38 25.34 -17.46
N PRO A 72 23.64 25.49 -17.92
CA PRO A 72 24.72 24.59 -17.58
C PRO A 72 25.14 24.74 -16.11
N TYR A 73 25.62 23.66 -15.51
CA TYR A 73 26.15 23.69 -14.14
C TYR A 73 27.34 24.64 -14.01
N ASN A 74 27.25 25.56 -13.04
CA ASN A 74 28.34 26.43 -12.62
C ASN A 74 28.43 26.41 -11.08
N PRO A 75 29.57 26.02 -10.49
CA PRO A 75 29.74 25.98 -9.03
C PRO A 75 29.47 27.29 -8.30
N SER A 76 29.48 28.44 -8.99
CA SER A 76 29.19 29.75 -8.41
C SER A 76 27.70 30.16 -8.52
N GLN A 77 26.82 29.28 -9.01
CA GLN A 77 25.40 29.57 -9.24
C GLN A 77 24.52 28.43 -8.69
N VAL A 78 23.33 28.77 -8.17
CA VAL A 78 22.37 27.81 -7.62
C VAL A 78 20.94 28.28 -7.92
N SER A 79 20.01 27.33 -8.09
CA SER A 79 18.58 27.61 -8.24
C SER A 79 17.89 27.67 -6.87
N ALA A 80 16.76 28.40 -6.81
CA ALA A 80 15.80 28.21 -5.72
C ALA A 80 15.11 26.84 -5.89
N GLY A 81 14.90 26.09 -4.79
CA GLY A 81 14.29 24.76 -4.85
C GLY A 81 15.20 23.67 -5.42
N SER A 82 16.48 23.66 -5.02
CA SER A 82 17.38 22.56 -5.38
C SER A 82 17.02 21.32 -4.58
N GLN A 83 16.33 20.39 -5.22
CA GLN A 83 15.82 19.16 -4.62
C GLN A 83 15.97 18.01 -5.61
N PRO A 84 16.19 16.78 -5.12
CA PRO A 84 16.24 15.62 -6.01
C PRO A 84 14.84 15.21 -6.48
N ASP A 85 14.78 14.26 -7.40
CA ASP A 85 13.53 13.58 -7.73
C ASP A 85 12.90 12.94 -6.49
N TRP A 86 11.58 12.80 -6.50
CA TRP A 86 10.77 12.35 -5.35
C TRP A 86 11.26 11.03 -4.71
N TYR A 87 11.82 10.09 -5.48
CA TYR A 87 12.32 8.81 -4.97
C TYR A 87 13.62 8.92 -4.17
N MET A 88 14.35 10.03 -4.32
CA MET A 88 15.53 10.40 -3.52
C MET A 88 15.22 11.51 -2.51
N GLY A 89 13.99 12.07 -2.51
CA GLY A 89 13.58 13.14 -1.60
C GLY A 89 13.74 12.77 -0.13
N TRP A 90 13.49 11.51 0.27
CA TRP A 90 13.69 11.09 1.66
C TRP A 90 15.15 11.23 2.14
N ALA A 91 16.13 11.04 1.24
CA ALA A 91 17.55 11.10 1.58
C ALA A 91 17.98 12.56 1.79
N ASP A 92 17.58 13.46 0.89
CA ASP A 92 17.80 14.91 1.05
C ASP A 92 17.04 15.46 2.26
N GLY A 93 15.79 15.04 2.44
CA GLY A 93 14.98 15.42 3.60
C GLY A 93 15.61 15.03 4.92
N LEU A 94 16.27 13.87 4.99
CA LEU A 94 17.04 13.44 6.16
C LEU A 94 18.21 14.38 6.45
N LEU A 95 18.90 14.88 5.43
CA LEU A 95 19.96 15.87 5.59
C LEU A 95 19.41 17.23 6.09
N ARG A 96 18.27 17.67 5.57
CA ARG A 96 17.64 18.96 5.95
C ARG A 96 17.12 18.99 7.38
N VAL A 97 16.53 17.89 7.85
CA VAL A 97 15.94 17.82 9.18
C VAL A 97 16.96 17.47 10.26
N TRP A 98 18.10 16.88 9.91
CA TRP A 98 19.13 16.55 10.90
C TRP A 98 19.61 17.82 11.63
N PRO A 99 19.76 17.79 12.96
CA PRO A 99 20.35 18.90 13.69
C PRO A 99 21.81 19.14 13.27
N PRO A 100 22.35 20.35 13.47
CA PRO A 100 23.76 20.65 13.20
C PRO A 100 24.67 20.05 14.28
N TRP A 101 24.63 18.72 14.42
CA TRP A 101 25.45 17.97 15.35
C TRP A 101 26.79 17.64 14.71
N GLU A 102 27.84 18.23 15.26
CA GLU A 102 29.22 18.01 14.86
C GLU A 102 29.99 17.32 15.99
N LEU A 103 30.94 16.48 15.61
CA LEU A 103 31.86 15.85 16.55
C LEU A 103 33.28 16.27 16.21
N TYR A 104 34.00 16.81 17.20
CA TYR A 104 35.40 17.20 17.08
C TYR A 104 36.27 16.17 17.80
N LEU A 105 37.12 15.48 17.04
CA LEU A 105 38.01 14.42 17.50
C LEU A 105 39.47 14.87 17.32
N GLY A 106 40.01 15.57 18.33
CA GLY A 106 41.33 16.21 18.19
C GLY A 106 41.30 17.23 17.04
N ASP A 107 42.18 17.05 16.06
CA ASP A 107 42.29 17.90 14.85
C ASP A 107 41.35 17.48 13.71
N HIS A 108 40.43 16.55 13.95
CA HIS A 108 39.48 16.06 12.95
C HIS A 108 38.05 16.48 13.29
N THR A 109 37.29 16.87 12.26
CA THR A 109 35.87 17.21 12.38
C THR A 109 35.03 16.18 11.63
N VAL A 110 34.02 15.63 12.31
CA VAL A 110 32.99 14.79 11.72
C VAL A 110 31.75 15.67 11.52
N PRO A 111 31.41 16.02 10.26
CA PRO A 111 30.32 16.95 9.96
C PRO A 111 28.94 16.30 10.12
N PRO A 112 27.84 17.08 10.20
CA PRO A 112 26.50 16.54 10.43
C PRO A 112 26.04 15.58 9.31
N VAL A 113 26.51 15.83 8.09
CA VAL A 113 26.25 15.01 6.89
C VAL A 113 26.75 13.58 7.07
N PHE A 114 27.78 13.34 7.88
CA PHE A 114 28.24 11.99 8.18
C PHE A 114 27.17 11.18 8.92
N PHE A 115 26.53 11.78 9.93
CA PHE A 115 25.49 11.10 10.70
C PHE A 115 24.22 10.87 9.90
N ALA A 116 23.72 11.90 9.23
CA ALA A 116 22.48 11.79 8.46
C ALA A 116 22.67 11.02 7.14
N GLY A 117 23.68 11.40 6.35
CA GLY A 117 23.94 10.87 5.02
C GLY A 117 24.64 9.52 5.04
N ALA A 118 25.79 9.41 5.71
CA ALA A 118 26.54 8.15 5.68
C ALA A 118 25.91 7.09 6.60
N ILE A 119 25.70 7.43 7.88
CA ILE A 119 25.15 6.47 8.85
C ILE A 119 23.64 6.30 8.66
N GLY A 120 22.87 7.39 8.61
CA GLY A 120 21.41 7.33 8.57
C GLY A 120 20.88 6.56 7.37
N ILE A 121 21.34 6.88 6.16
CA ILE A 121 20.97 6.16 4.93
C ILE A 121 21.41 4.69 5.01
N ALA A 122 22.64 4.41 5.43
CA ALA A 122 23.13 3.04 5.54
C ALA A 122 22.30 2.22 6.53
N VAL A 123 21.92 2.78 7.68
CA VAL A 123 21.05 2.13 8.66
C VAL A 123 19.68 1.83 8.07
N LEU A 124 19.05 2.80 7.40
CA LEU A 124 17.72 2.62 6.80
C LEU A 124 17.70 1.52 5.72
N VAL A 125 18.68 1.54 4.82
CA VAL A 125 18.82 0.52 3.77
C VAL A 125 19.12 -0.84 4.39
N THR A 126 20.01 -0.91 5.39
CA THR A 126 20.35 -2.16 6.08
C THR A 126 19.13 -2.74 6.79
N LEU A 127 18.35 -1.92 7.48
CA LEU A 127 17.11 -2.34 8.14
C LEU A 127 16.10 -2.89 7.13
N LEU A 128 15.93 -2.24 5.97
CA LEU A 128 15.02 -2.70 4.92
C LEU A 128 15.44 -4.07 4.37
N LEU A 129 16.72 -4.25 4.04
CA LEU A 129 17.24 -5.50 3.49
C LEU A 129 17.22 -6.64 4.52
N SER A 130 17.46 -6.33 5.79
CA SER A 130 17.49 -7.31 6.88
C SER A 130 16.13 -7.58 7.51
N TYR A 131 15.08 -6.84 7.13
CA TYR A 131 13.76 -6.92 7.75
C TYR A 131 13.19 -8.34 7.86
N PRO A 132 13.23 -9.21 6.81
CA PRO A 132 12.74 -10.59 6.94
C PRO A 132 13.45 -11.41 8.02
N PHE A 133 14.75 -11.18 8.23
CA PHE A 133 15.54 -11.87 9.25
C PHE A 133 15.26 -11.33 10.65
N ILE A 134 15.07 -10.01 10.77
CA ILE A 134 14.67 -9.36 12.02
C ILE A 134 13.30 -9.89 12.46
N GLU A 135 12.31 -9.86 11.56
CA GLU A 135 10.97 -10.34 11.86
C GLU A 135 10.99 -11.82 12.23
N ARG A 136 11.65 -12.67 11.44
CA ARG A 136 11.80 -14.10 11.72
C ARG A 136 12.40 -14.38 13.11
N ARG A 137 13.40 -13.60 13.52
CA ARG A 137 14.04 -13.76 14.84
C ARG A 137 13.11 -13.34 15.98
N LEU A 138 12.33 -12.27 15.80
CA LEU A 138 11.45 -11.73 16.84
C LEU A 138 10.13 -12.49 16.95
N SER A 139 9.57 -12.96 15.84
CA SER A 139 8.32 -13.74 15.81
C SER A 139 8.55 -15.23 16.09
N GLY A 140 9.76 -15.73 15.89
CA GLY A 140 10.05 -17.17 15.91
C GLY A 140 9.50 -17.92 14.70
N ASP A 141 9.02 -17.21 13.66
CA ASP A 141 8.37 -17.82 12.52
C ASP A 141 9.39 -18.40 11.53
N THR A 142 9.65 -19.70 11.67
CA THR A 142 10.56 -20.47 10.81
C THR A 142 9.81 -21.42 9.87
N ALA A 143 8.48 -21.33 9.82
CA ALA A 143 7.68 -22.21 8.97
C ALA A 143 7.74 -21.78 7.50
N HIS A 144 7.37 -22.69 6.60
CA HIS A 144 7.29 -22.40 5.17
C HIS A 144 5.89 -21.86 4.82
N HIS A 145 5.81 -20.60 4.38
CA HIS A 145 4.55 -19.92 4.07
C HIS A 145 4.43 -19.60 2.57
N ASN A 146 3.37 -20.11 1.95
CA ASN A 146 2.97 -19.79 0.58
C ASN A 146 1.65 -19.00 0.52
N LEU A 147 0.83 -19.08 1.57
CA LEU A 147 -0.35 -18.23 1.72
C LEU A 147 0.00 -16.87 2.35
N LEU A 148 -0.51 -15.82 1.73
CA LEU A 148 -0.33 -14.46 2.20
C LEU A 148 -1.19 -14.18 3.42
N GLN A 149 -0.59 -13.60 4.44
CA GLN A 149 -1.33 -13.02 5.56
C GLN A 149 -1.96 -11.70 5.13
N ARG A 150 -3.26 -11.51 5.39
CA ARG A 150 -3.87 -10.18 5.16
C ARG A 150 -3.22 -9.19 6.12
N PRO A 151 -2.97 -7.94 5.69
CA PRO A 151 -2.31 -6.96 6.57
C PRO A 151 -3.02 -6.76 7.91
N ARG A 152 -4.35 -6.80 7.93
CA ARG A 152 -5.12 -6.69 9.19
C ARG A 152 -4.87 -7.85 10.16
N ASP A 153 -4.43 -9.02 9.70
CA ASP A 153 -4.21 -10.22 10.53
C ASP A 153 -2.85 -10.21 11.23
N VAL A 154 -1.93 -9.34 10.78
CA VAL A 154 -0.59 -9.15 11.35
C VAL A 154 -0.41 -7.70 11.83
N PRO A 155 -1.14 -7.27 12.88
CA PRO A 155 -1.27 -5.87 13.25
C PRO A 155 0.08 -5.21 13.57
N VAL A 156 1.02 -5.92 14.22
CA VAL A 156 2.36 -5.38 14.55
C VAL A 156 3.15 -5.09 13.27
N ARG A 157 3.32 -6.07 12.38
CA ARG A 157 4.03 -5.88 11.10
C ARG A 157 3.40 -4.76 10.27
N THR A 158 2.08 -4.75 10.15
CA THR A 158 1.36 -3.72 9.39
C THR A 158 1.56 -2.33 9.98
N SER A 159 1.62 -2.23 11.31
CA SER A 159 1.86 -0.96 12.00
C SER A 159 3.32 -0.49 11.87
N ILE A 160 4.29 -1.41 11.89
CA ILE A 160 5.70 -1.10 11.58
C ILE A 160 5.84 -0.64 10.12
N GLY A 161 5.12 -1.27 9.19
CA GLY A 161 5.06 -0.84 7.79
C GLY A 161 4.47 0.57 7.65
N ALA A 162 3.35 0.85 8.32
CA ALA A 162 2.75 2.18 8.33
C ALA A 162 3.67 3.24 8.97
N MET A 163 4.37 2.87 10.06
CA MET A 163 5.39 3.70 10.70
C MET A 163 6.51 4.05 9.72
N ALA A 164 7.03 3.07 8.97
CA ALA A 164 8.05 3.29 7.96
C ALA A 164 7.55 4.16 6.79
N ILE A 165 6.30 3.98 6.34
CA ILE A 165 5.68 4.81 5.29
C ILE A 165 5.57 6.26 5.77
N VAL A 166 5.06 6.50 6.98
CA VAL A 166 4.93 7.86 7.52
C VAL A 166 6.30 8.49 7.73
N PHE A 167 7.28 7.74 8.23
CA PHE A 167 8.66 8.20 8.32
C PHE A 167 9.21 8.64 6.96
N PHE A 168 9.05 7.80 5.92
CA PHE A 168 9.46 8.12 4.56
C PHE A 168 8.74 9.35 3.99
N LEU A 169 7.43 9.48 4.23
CA LEU A 169 6.64 10.62 3.76
C LEU A 169 7.07 11.92 4.44
N VAL A 170 7.30 11.91 5.76
CA VAL A 170 7.78 13.09 6.49
C VAL A 170 9.15 13.53 5.95
N LEU A 171 10.09 12.59 5.75
CA LEU A 171 11.38 12.90 5.16
C LEU A 171 11.23 13.46 3.74
N THR A 172 10.45 12.78 2.89
CA THR A 172 10.24 13.20 1.51
C THR A 172 9.65 14.61 1.46
N LEU A 173 8.58 14.90 2.21
CA LEU A 173 8.00 16.24 2.29
C LEU A 173 8.98 17.28 2.83
N SER A 174 9.87 16.89 3.74
CA SER A 174 10.89 17.78 4.28
C SER A 174 11.95 18.17 3.25
N SER A 175 12.17 17.38 2.20
CA SER A 175 13.03 17.75 1.06
C SER A 175 12.44 18.87 0.22
N PHE A 176 11.11 18.93 0.13
CA PHE A 176 10.38 19.98 -0.59
C PHE A 176 9.99 21.17 0.33
N ASN A 177 10.65 21.33 1.49
CA ASN A 177 10.24 22.28 2.52
C ASN A 177 10.24 23.75 2.08
N ASP A 178 11.15 24.12 1.17
CA ASP A 178 11.27 25.45 0.57
C ASP A 178 10.11 25.76 -0.38
N ILE A 179 9.75 24.83 -1.26
CA ILE A 179 8.59 24.98 -2.15
C ILE A 179 7.30 25.01 -1.35
N LEU A 180 7.16 24.11 -0.36
CA LEU A 180 6.00 24.10 0.52
C LEU A 180 5.88 25.41 1.32
N ALA A 181 7.00 25.93 1.83
CA ALA A 181 7.03 27.20 2.54
C ALA A 181 6.51 28.35 1.66
N VAL A 182 6.98 28.45 0.42
CA VAL A 182 6.55 29.50 -0.52
C VAL A 182 5.09 29.32 -0.97
N GLN A 183 4.69 28.10 -1.33
CA GLN A 183 3.37 27.84 -1.89
C GLN A 183 2.23 27.93 -0.88
N PHE A 184 2.51 27.63 0.40
CA PHE A 184 1.52 27.66 1.49
C PHE A 184 1.70 28.84 2.44
N ASP A 185 2.61 29.78 2.14
CA ASP A 185 2.92 30.94 2.98
C ASP A 185 3.27 30.55 4.43
N ILE A 186 4.14 29.55 4.58
CA ILE A 186 4.62 29.03 5.87
C ILE A 186 6.09 29.39 6.03
N SER A 187 6.51 29.76 7.23
CA SER A 187 7.93 29.97 7.51
C SER A 187 8.78 28.73 7.22
N LEU A 188 9.91 28.90 6.53
CA LEU A 188 10.88 27.83 6.25
C LEU A 188 11.40 27.17 7.55
N ASN A 189 11.63 27.99 8.59
CA ASN A 189 12.03 27.48 9.90
C ASN A 189 10.93 26.63 10.54
N ALA A 190 9.67 27.05 10.41
CA ALA A 190 8.53 26.27 10.89
C ALA A 190 8.42 24.93 10.15
N MET A 191 8.63 24.91 8.84
CA MET A 191 8.66 23.67 8.05
C MET A 191 9.77 22.71 8.50
N THR A 192 10.96 23.23 8.80
CA THR A 192 12.08 22.42 9.30
C THR A 192 11.78 21.82 10.68
N TRP A 193 11.21 22.61 11.59
CA TRP A 193 10.75 22.11 12.89
C TRP A 193 9.60 21.12 12.78
N ALA A 194 8.67 21.35 11.87
CA ALA A 194 7.59 20.40 11.57
C ALA A 194 8.14 19.06 11.09
N GLY A 195 9.16 19.05 10.22
CA GLY A 195 9.87 17.83 9.82
C GLY A 195 10.54 17.12 11.01
N ARG A 196 11.29 17.85 11.84
CA ARG A 196 11.97 17.31 13.03
C ARG A 196 11.00 16.69 14.03
N ILE A 197 9.95 17.41 14.40
CA ILE A 197 8.93 16.92 15.33
C ILE A 197 8.14 15.77 14.68
N GLY A 198 7.80 15.93 13.40
CA GLY A 198 7.08 14.93 12.61
C GLY A 198 7.79 13.59 12.55
N LEU A 199 9.12 13.55 12.48
CA LEU A 199 9.89 12.31 12.49
C LEU A 199 9.82 11.56 13.82
N LEU A 200 9.67 12.29 14.93
CA LEU A 200 9.59 11.71 16.27
C LEU A 200 8.16 11.30 16.64
N VAL A 201 7.16 12.08 16.22
CA VAL A 201 5.76 11.89 16.63
C VAL A 201 4.94 11.13 15.59
N GLY A 202 5.14 11.43 14.30
CA GLY A 202 4.36 10.87 13.20
C GLY A 202 4.43 9.34 13.14
N PRO A 203 5.62 8.72 13.11
CA PRO A 203 5.74 7.27 13.02
C PRO A 203 5.12 6.52 14.23
N PRO A 204 5.37 6.87 15.50
CA PRO A 204 4.71 6.22 16.63
C PRO A 204 3.18 6.39 16.63
N LEU A 205 2.69 7.58 16.22
CA LEU A 205 1.25 7.80 16.07
C LEU A 205 0.65 6.91 14.98
N ALA A 206 1.30 6.82 13.83
CA ALA A 206 0.89 5.94 12.74
C ALA A 206 0.86 4.48 13.19
N TYR A 207 1.89 4.03 13.92
CA TYR A 207 1.92 2.70 14.51
C TYR A 207 0.69 2.46 15.40
N PHE A 208 0.43 3.36 16.35
CA PHE A 208 -0.68 3.22 17.30
C PHE A 208 -2.04 3.16 16.58
N VAL A 209 -2.27 4.09 15.65
CA VAL A 209 -3.52 4.17 14.89
C VAL A 209 -3.69 2.92 14.02
N THR A 210 -2.68 2.53 13.25
CA THR A 210 -2.75 1.34 12.38
C THR A 210 -2.96 0.07 13.18
N TYR A 211 -2.33 -0.08 14.35
CA TYR A 211 -2.52 -1.24 15.20
C TYR A 211 -3.97 -1.37 15.65
N ARG A 212 -4.55 -0.25 16.15
CA ARG A 212 -5.94 -0.19 16.59
C ARG A 212 -6.91 -0.45 15.44
N LEU A 213 -6.64 0.12 14.26
CA LEU A 213 -7.44 -0.13 13.05
C LEU A 213 -7.40 -1.60 12.64
N CYS A 214 -6.24 -2.26 12.65
CA CYS A 214 -6.12 -3.68 12.33
C CYS A 214 -6.96 -4.54 13.28
N VAL A 215 -6.85 -4.31 14.60
CA VAL A 215 -7.65 -5.02 15.60
C VAL A 215 -9.15 -4.75 15.44
N GLY A 216 -9.54 -3.50 15.17
CA GLY A 216 -10.93 -3.15 14.86
C GLY A 216 -11.46 -3.87 13.62
N LEU A 217 -10.66 -3.93 12.55
CA LEU A 217 -11.00 -4.66 11.33
C LEU A 217 -11.11 -6.17 11.53
N GLN A 218 -10.28 -6.76 12.39
CA GLN A 218 -10.40 -8.18 12.77
C GLN A 218 -11.69 -8.43 13.55
N ARG A 219 -12.03 -7.57 14.52
CA ARG A 219 -13.28 -7.68 15.30
C ARG A 219 -14.50 -7.58 14.39
N ALA A 220 -14.50 -6.62 13.47
CA ALA A 220 -15.57 -6.45 12.52
C ALA A 220 -15.65 -7.59 11.47
N ASP A 221 -14.59 -8.38 11.27
CA ASP A 221 -14.66 -9.60 10.44
C ASP A 221 -15.26 -10.76 11.28
N ARG A 222 -14.91 -10.87 12.57
CA ARG A 222 -15.49 -11.87 13.49
C ARG A 222 -16.97 -11.66 13.77
N GLU A 223 -17.38 -10.41 13.97
CA GLU A 223 -18.78 -10.05 14.21
C GLU A 223 -19.72 -10.56 13.10
N VAL A 224 -19.27 -10.46 11.84
CA VAL A 224 -20.02 -10.98 10.68
C VAL A 224 -20.04 -12.51 10.63
N LEU A 225 -18.99 -13.18 11.12
CA LEU A 225 -18.95 -14.64 11.19
C LEU A 225 -19.84 -15.20 12.31
N ASP A 226 -19.98 -14.46 13.41
CA ASP A 226 -20.77 -14.84 14.58
C ASP A 226 -22.27 -14.48 14.41
N HIS A 227 -22.58 -13.30 13.88
CA HIS A 227 -23.95 -12.78 13.80
C HIS A 227 -24.53 -12.74 12.37
N GLY A 228 -23.70 -12.85 11.35
CA GLY A 228 -24.10 -12.71 9.94
C GLY A 228 -23.88 -11.31 9.38
N VAL A 229 -24.21 -11.14 8.11
CA VAL A 229 -24.08 -9.87 7.39
C VAL A 229 -25.28 -8.99 7.71
N GLU A 230 -25.02 -7.78 8.20
CA GLU A 230 -26.01 -6.72 8.35
C GLU A 230 -26.78 -6.49 7.03
N THR A 231 -28.11 -6.59 7.08
CA THR A 231 -28.94 -6.37 5.88
C THR A 231 -29.41 -4.92 5.73
N GLY A 232 -29.35 -4.12 6.80
CA GLY A 232 -29.96 -2.80 6.86
C GLY A 232 -31.49 -2.81 6.97
N ILE A 233 -32.12 -3.98 7.16
CA ILE A 233 -33.57 -4.12 7.34
C ILE A 233 -33.87 -4.20 8.84
N ILE A 234 -34.53 -3.16 9.37
CA ILE A 234 -34.97 -3.12 10.77
C ILE A 234 -36.41 -3.61 10.87
N LYS A 235 -36.66 -4.55 11.79
CA LYS A 235 -37.99 -5.08 12.09
C LYS A 235 -38.34 -4.80 13.55
N ARG A 236 -39.54 -4.25 13.78
CA ARG A 236 -40.12 -4.11 15.13
C ARG A 236 -40.88 -5.38 15.50
N LEU A 237 -40.56 -5.96 16.67
CA LEU A 237 -41.23 -7.14 17.21
C LEU A 237 -42.54 -6.76 17.93
N PRO A 238 -43.48 -7.70 18.12
CA PRO A 238 -44.77 -7.41 18.77
C PRO A 238 -44.65 -6.80 20.17
N HIS A 239 -43.59 -7.12 20.91
CA HIS A 239 -43.28 -6.57 22.24
C HIS A 239 -42.52 -5.23 22.21
N GLY A 240 -42.30 -4.64 21.03
CA GLY A 240 -41.74 -3.29 20.86
C GLY A 240 -40.23 -3.20 20.60
N GLU A 241 -39.49 -4.30 20.67
CA GLU A 241 -38.06 -4.36 20.37
C GLU A 241 -37.77 -4.14 18.87
N PHE A 242 -36.68 -3.46 18.55
CA PHE A 242 -36.18 -3.30 17.18
C PHE A 242 -34.98 -4.21 16.96
N VAL A 243 -35.09 -5.10 15.97
CA VAL A 243 -34.00 -6.00 15.58
C VAL A 243 -33.60 -5.73 14.14
N GLU A 244 -32.30 -5.69 13.88
CA GLU A 244 -31.78 -5.76 12.52
C GLU A 244 -31.75 -7.22 12.07
N ILE A 245 -32.32 -7.48 10.90
CA ILE A 245 -32.23 -8.80 10.28
C ILE A 245 -30.79 -8.97 9.81
N HIS A 246 -30.12 -10.00 10.31
CA HIS A 246 -28.80 -10.39 9.83
C HIS A 246 -28.95 -11.60 8.90
N GLN A 247 -28.20 -11.59 7.79
CA GLN A 247 -28.11 -12.73 6.89
C GLN A 247 -26.95 -13.62 7.34
N PRO A 248 -27.20 -14.80 7.95
CA PRO A 248 -26.13 -15.70 8.32
C PRO A 248 -25.42 -16.22 7.05
N LEU A 249 -24.10 -16.37 7.14
CA LEU A 249 -23.27 -16.92 6.06
C LEU A 249 -23.33 -18.46 5.99
N ALA A 250 -23.64 -19.12 7.10
CA ALA A 250 -23.85 -20.56 7.22
C ALA A 250 -24.83 -20.87 8.36
N ALA A 251 -25.28 -22.12 8.47
CA ALA A 251 -26.20 -22.55 9.52
C ALA A 251 -25.60 -22.47 10.94
N THR A 252 -24.28 -22.51 11.05
CA THR A 252 -23.52 -22.40 12.30
C THR A 252 -22.44 -21.33 12.17
N PRO A 253 -21.96 -20.74 13.29
CA PRO A 253 -20.84 -19.80 13.29
C PRO A 253 -19.62 -20.38 12.56
N LEU A 254 -18.98 -19.55 11.73
CA LEU A 254 -17.86 -19.96 10.88
C LEU A 254 -16.52 -19.55 11.52
N GLU A 255 -15.53 -20.44 11.46
CA GLU A 255 -14.18 -20.09 11.85
C GLU A 255 -13.52 -19.14 10.83
N TYR A 256 -12.67 -18.23 11.33
CA TYR A 256 -11.91 -17.33 10.49
C TYR A 256 -10.77 -18.06 9.77
N GLN A 257 -10.72 -17.94 8.44
CA GLN A 257 -9.75 -18.66 7.58
C GLN A 257 -8.77 -17.71 6.86
N GLY A 258 -8.65 -16.45 7.30
CA GLY A 258 -7.80 -15.47 6.62
C GLY A 258 -8.37 -14.93 5.30
N ALA A 259 -9.57 -15.38 4.88
CA ALA A 259 -10.21 -14.90 3.66
C ALA A 259 -10.99 -13.58 3.92
N PRO A 260 -11.16 -12.71 2.90
CA PRO A 260 -12.03 -11.54 3.02
C PRO A 260 -13.49 -11.93 3.32
N VAL A 261 -14.03 -11.42 4.42
CA VAL A 261 -15.44 -11.63 4.81
C VAL A 261 -16.33 -10.58 4.12
N PRO A 262 -17.41 -10.98 3.43
CA PRO A 262 -18.33 -10.03 2.81
C PRO A 262 -19.14 -9.30 3.89
N LYS A 263 -19.16 -7.96 3.85
CA LYS A 263 -19.87 -7.12 4.84
C LYS A 263 -21.13 -6.45 4.30
N LYS A 264 -21.48 -6.72 3.05
CA LYS A 264 -22.62 -6.08 2.39
C LYS A 264 -23.37 -7.11 1.58
N MET A 265 -24.70 -7.07 1.67
CA MET A 265 -25.60 -7.98 0.97
C MET A 265 -25.41 -7.98 -0.56
N ASN A 266 -25.06 -6.84 -1.15
CA ASN A 266 -24.79 -6.76 -2.59
C ASN A 266 -23.58 -7.61 -3.03
N LYS A 267 -22.63 -7.90 -2.14
CA LYS A 267 -21.51 -8.82 -2.41
C LYS A 267 -21.93 -10.29 -2.36
N LEU A 268 -23.08 -10.59 -1.75
CA LEU A 268 -23.72 -11.91 -1.75
C LEU A 268 -24.70 -12.10 -2.93
N GLY A 269 -24.76 -11.15 -3.87
CA GLY A 269 -25.66 -11.23 -5.02
C GLY A 269 -27.10 -10.81 -4.74
N SER A 270 -27.38 -10.22 -3.57
CA SER A 270 -28.75 -9.81 -3.21
C SER A 270 -29.35 -8.76 -4.15
N ALA A 271 -28.51 -7.97 -4.83
CA ALA A 271 -28.92 -6.92 -5.76
C ALA A 271 -29.33 -7.46 -7.15
N GLY A 272 -29.11 -8.75 -7.42
CA GLY A 272 -29.37 -9.33 -8.73
C GLY A 272 -28.46 -8.78 -9.84
N HIS A 273 -28.95 -8.85 -11.08
CA HIS A 273 -28.27 -8.35 -12.26
C HIS A 273 -29.12 -7.27 -12.93
N ALA A 274 -28.45 -6.26 -13.50
CA ALA A 274 -29.11 -5.29 -14.37
C ALA A 274 -29.70 -6.01 -15.59
N VAL A 275 -30.82 -5.46 -16.11
CA VAL A 275 -31.46 -5.97 -17.32
C VAL A 275 -30.47 -5.87 -18.48
N PRO A 276 -30.16 -6.98 -19.19
CA PRO A 276 -29.35 -6.96 -20.39
C PRO A 276 -29.92 -6.01 -21.43
N GLY A 277 -29.05 -5.26 -22.10
CA GLY A 277 -29.42 -4.23 -23.06
C GLY A 277 -28.28 -3.29 -23.37
N SER A 278 -28.57 -2.32 -24.24
CA SER A 278 -27.74 -1.13 -24.38
C SER A 278 -27.91 -0.20 -23.17
N LEU A 279 -27.13 0.87 -23.12
CA LEU A 279 -27.29 1.90 -22.09
C LEU A 279 -28.70 2.52 -22.08
N LEU A 280 -29.40 2.51 -23.22
CA LEU A 280 -30.66 3.22 -23.43
C LEU A 280 -31.87 2.28 -23.65
N THR A 281 -31.64 1.05 -24.07
CA THR A 281 -32.71 0.14 -24.52
C THR A 281 -32.47 -1.28 -24.02
N PRO A 282 -33.46 -1.95 -23.42
CA PRO A 282 -33.34 -3.34 -22.99
C PRO A 282 -33.33 -4.30 -24.19
N ASP A 283 -32.69 -5.45 -24.02
CA ASP A 283 -32.77 -6.56 -24.97
C ASP A 283 -34.18 -7.18 -24.96
N PRO A 284 -34.57 -7.89 -26.04
CA PRO A 284 -35.83 -8.63 -26.07
C PRO A 284 -35.94 -9.62 -24.89
N PRO A 285 -37.11 -9.75 -24.23
CA PRO A 285 -37.27 -10.61 -23.06
C PRO A 285 -36.86 -12.07 -23.27
N ALA A 286 -36.97 -12.58 -24.50
CA ALA A 286 -36.54 -13.94 -24.85
C ALA A 286 -35.02 -14.11 -24.71
N GLU A 287 -34.24 -13.12 -25.14
CA GLU A 287 -32.78 -13.11 -25.06
C GLU A 287 -32.30 -12.91 -23.62
N THR A 288 -32.92 -11.99 -22.89
CA THR A 288 -32.66 -11.79 -21.45
C THR A 288 -32.84 -13.10 -20.67
N ARG A 289 -33.94 -13.83 -20.90
CA ARG A 289 -34.18 -15.14 -20.27
C ARG A 289 -33.18 -16.20 -20.69
N ALA A 290 -32.69 -16.15 -21.94
CA ALA A 290 -31.64 -17.06 -22.40
C ALA A 290 -30.30 -16.76 -21.69
N LEU A 291 -29.94 -15.49 -21.55
CA LEU A 291 -28.75 -15.06 -20.81
C LEU A 291 -28.81 -15.45 -19.33
N ASP A 292 -29.96 -15.23 -18.68
CA ASP A 292 -30.11 -15.60 -17.27
C ASP A 292 -30.04 -17.13 -17.06
N ARG A 293 -30.51 -17.92 -18.03
CA ARG A 293 -30.32 -19.38 -18.02
C ARG A 293 -28.85 -19.77 -18.19
N GLY A 294 -28.09 -19.06 -19.02
CA GLY A 294 -26.66 -19.32 -19.22
C GLY A 294 -25.75 -18.87 -18.05
N ARG A 295 -26.27 -18.02 -17.15
CA ARG A 295 -25.55 -17.55 -15.95
C ARG A 295 -25.69 -18.49 -14.74
N ARG A 296 -26.73 -19.32 -14.71
CA ARG A 296 -26.97 -20.32 -13.66
C ARG A 296 -26.16 -21.57 -13.93
#